data_AF-A0A075V1Z3-F1
#
_entry.id   AF-A0A075V1Z3-F1
#
_cell.length_a   1.000
_cell.length_b   1.000
_cell.length_c   1.000
_cell.angle_alpha   90.00
_cell.angle_beta   90.00
_cell.angle_gamma   90.00
#
_symmetry.space_group_name_H-M   'P 1'
#
loop_
_entity.id
_entity.type
_entity.pdbx_description
1 polymer ?
#
loop_
_entity_poly.entity_id
_entity_poly.type
_entity_poly.pdbx_seq_one_letter_code
_entity_poly.pdbx_strand_id
1 'polypeptide(L)'
;MTAPETEPPDLGEDRLTAWHEAGHVVVYLLQGRSLRYVTLRPRGIGRVGFTAVRPRRVELSSVAVVAHAGPLAQARHVLEVTSEAERLHEGVTAEDVRLGAYLHGGHDDLALIVEARRAYGLADDQPDLWAEIAQDLVDRHWTDISRIAEALLEHRTLTGAQLRALVPGLPLAR
;
A
#
# COMPACT_ATOMS: atom_id res chain seq x y z
N MET A 1 -31.03 -12.54 19.59
CA MET A 1 -30.01 -11.50 19.36
C MET A 1 -28.82 -12.21 18.71
N THR A 2 -28.91 -12.41 17.40
CA THR A 2 -27.90 -13.09 16.59
C THR A 2 -26.76 -12.11 16.36
N ALA A 3 -25.52 -12.55 16.63
CA ALA A 3 -24.33 -11.78 16.30
C ALA A 3 -24.28 -11.52 14.78
N PRO A 4 -23.74 -10.39 14.31
CA PRO A 4 -23.57 -10.18 12.89
C PRO A 4 -22.56 -11.22 12.39
N GLU A 5 -23.01 -12.10 11.51
CA GLU A 5 -22.14 -12.96 10.72
C GLU A 5 -21.25 -12.02 9.90
N THR A 6 -19.98 -11.94 10.28
CA THR A 6 -18.96 -11.33 9.43
C THR A 6 -18.89 -12.19 8.18
N GLU A 7 -19.46 -11.71 7.07
CA GLU A 7 -19.26 -12.29 5.76
C GLU A 7 -17.76 -12.54 5.56
N PRO A 8 -17.37 -13.71 5.03
CA PRO A 8 -15.96 -13.96 4.72
C PRO A 8 -15.49 -12.84 3.78
N PRO A 9 -14.30 -12.25 4.02
CA PRO A 9 -13.80 -11.20 3.16
C PRO A 9 -13.75 -11.70 1.72
N ASP A 10 -14.21 -10.87 0.78
CA ASP A 10 -14.10 -11.16 -0.64
C ASP A 10 -12.62 -11.40 -0.96
N LEU A 11 -12.31 -12.58 -1.51
CA LEU A 11 -10.94 -12.97 -1.86
C LEU A 11 -10.30 -11.98 -2.85
N GLY A 12 -11.12 -11.19 -3.56
CA GLY A 12 -10.69 -10.03 -4.35
C GLY A 12 -10.17 -8.88 -3.49
N GLU A 13 -10.93 -8.45 -2.49
CA GLU A 13 -10.57 -7.32 -1.60
C GLU A 13 -9.34 -7.60 -0.73
N ASP A 14 -9.25 -8.81 -0.18
CA ASP A 14 -8.08 -9.24 0.61
C ASP A 14 -6.80 -9.21 -0.24
N ARG A 15 -6.92 -9.62 -1.52
CA ARG A 15 -5.81 -9.59 -2.47
C ARG A 15 -5.36 -8.16 -2.72
N LEU A 16 -6.27 -7.26 -3.08
CA LEU A 16 -5.95 -5.85 -3.32
C LEU A 16 -5.28 -5.22 -2.09
N THR A 17 -5.82 -5.48 -0.90
CA THR A 17 -5.27 -5.02 0.37
C THR A 17 -3.86 -5.56 0.61
N ALA A 18 -3.58 -6.83 0.28
CA ALA A 18 -2.24 -7.39 0.45
C ALA A 18 -1.18 -6.69 -0.40
N TRP A 19 -1.52 -6.33 -1.64
CA TRP A 19 -0.62 -5.55 -2.51
C TRP A 19 -0.47 -4.12 -2.03
N HIS A 20 -1.55 -3.49 -1.56
CA HIS A 20 -1.52 -2.17 -0.94
C HIS A 20 -0.59 -2.13 0.27
N GLU A 21 -0.76 -3.03 1.22
CA GLU A 21 0.06 -3.12 2.43
C GLU A 21 1.51 -3.49 2.10
N ALA A 22 1.75 -4.34 1.10
CA ALA A 22 3.10 -4.68 0.66
C ALA A 22 3.86 -3.48 0.09
N GLY A 23 3.18 -2.59 -0.65
CA GLY A 23 3.75 -1.32 -1.14
C GLY A 23 4.23 -0.44 0.01
N HIS A 24 3.39 -0.26 1.04
CA HIS A 24 3.75 0.46 2.26
C HIS A 24 4.97 -0.14 2.97
N VAL A 25 4.96 -1.46 3.17
CA VAL A 25 6.02 -2.20 3.86
C VAL A 25 7.37 -2.00 3.18
N VAL A 26 7.45 -2.17 1.86
CA VAL A 26 8.74 -2.07 1.15
C VAL A 26 9.34 -0.68 1.28
N VAL A 27 8.55 0.38 1.12
CA VAL A 27 9.07 1.74 1.27
C VAL A 27 9.44 2.05 2.72
N TYR A 28 8.68 1.56 3.70
CA TYR A 28 9.08 1.67 5.11
C TYR A 28 10.41 0.99 5.39
N LEU A 29 10.65 -0.21 4.85
CA LEU A 29 11.91 -0.93 5.00
C LEU A 29 13.05 -0.17 4.31
N LEU A 30 12.87 0.32 3.09
CA LEU A 30 13.87 1.11 2.35
C LEU A 30 14.28 2.40 3.10
N GLN A 31 13.35 3.02 3.82
CA GLN A 31 13.61 4.15 4.70
C GLN A 31 14.29 3.75 6.03
N GLY A 32 14.66 2.48 6.19
CA GLY A 32 15.23 1.93 7.40
C GLY A 32 14.24 1.93 8.56
N ARG A 33 12.92 1.87 8.35
CA ARG A 33 11.97 1.86 9.48
C ARG A 33 11.80 0.45 10.04
N SER A 34 11.57 0.39 11.35
CA SER A 34 11.28 -0.87 12.05
C SER A 34 9.77 -1.10 12.13
N LEU A 35 9.30 -2.13 11.46
CA LEU A 35 7.89 -2.55 11.47
C LEU A 35 7.63 -3.49 12.65
N ARG A 36 6.50 -3.30 13.34
CA ARG A 36 6.03 -4.22 14.39
C ARG A 36 5.35 -5.43 13.75
N TYR A 37 4.37 -5.17 12.90
CA TYR A 37 3.70 -6.15 12.03
C TYR A 37 2.93 -5.43 10.93
N VAL A 38 2.54 -6.18 9.92
CA VAL A 38 1.55 -5.82 8.90
C VAL A 38 0.44 -6.89 8.91
N THR A 39 -0.82 -6.51 8.70
CA THR A 39 -1.96 -7.42 8.79
C THR A 39 -3.06 -7.09 7.78
N LEU A 40 -3.74 -8.13 7.28
CA LEU A 40 -4.97 -8.04 6.49
C LEU A 40 -6.23 -8.06 7.37
N ARG A 41 -6.09 -8.10 8.70
CA ARG A 41 -7.26 -8.15 9.58
C ARG A 41 -7.88 -6.74 9.70
N PRO A 42 -9.19 -6.59 9.46
CA PRO A 42 -9.89 -5.34 9.71
C PRO A 42 -9.70 -4.87 11.14
N ARG A 43 -9.34 -3.60 11.33
CA ARG A 43 -9.42 -2.95 12.65
C ARG A 43 -10.57 -1.96 12.68
N GLY A 44 -11.72 -2.45 13.13
CA GLY A 44 -12.94 -1.64 13.23
C GLY A 44 -13.67 -1.48 11.90
N ILE A 45 -14.86 -0.90 11.97
CA ILE A 45 -15.76 -0.71 10.83
C ILE A 45 -15.05 0.15 9.78
N GLY A 46 -14.81 -0.39 8.58
CA GLY A 46 -14.25 0.34 7.43
C GLY A 46 -12.74 0.30 7.22
N ARG A 47 -11.96 -0.53 7.94
CA ARG A 47 -10.52 -0.73 7.65
C ARG A 47 -10.28 -2.13 7.08
N VAL A 48 -9.56 -2.24 5.95
CA VAL A 48 -9.35 -3.53 5.26
C VAL A 48 -7.95 -4.12 5.53
N GLY A 49 -6.95 -3.30 5.91
CA GLY A 49 -5.60 -3.72 6.28
C GLY A 49 -4.91 -2.72 7.24
N PHE A 50 -3.74 -3.08 7.79
CA PHE A 50 -2.95 -2.17 8.63
C PHE A 50 -1.45 -2.53 8.73
N THR A 51 -0.59 -1.58 8.39
CA THR A 51 0.86 -1.61 8.68
C THR A 51 1.20 -0.86 9.97
N ALA A 52 1.70 -1.58 10.97
CA ALA A 52 2.10 -1.03 12.27
C ALA A 52 3.60 -0.71 12.31
N VAL A 53 3.97 0.56 12.17
CA VAL A 53 5.36 1.02 12.29
C VAL A 53 5.69 1.43 13.73
N ARG A 54 6.93 1.22 14.20
CA ARG A 54 7.38 1.77 15.49
C ARG A 54 7.47 3.30 15.41
N PRO A 55 7.00 4.05 16.43
CA PRO A 55 7.06 5.51 16.41
C PRO A 55 8.50 6.02 16.25
N ARG A 56 8.71 6.89 15.27
CA ARG A 56 9.96 7.64 15.04
C ARG A 56 9.58 9.01 14.47
N ARG A 57 10.27 10.08 14.84
CA ARG A 57 10.14 11.36 14.13
C ARG A 57 10.60 11.15 12.69
N VAL A 58 9.72 11.42 11.74
CA VAL A 58 9.96 11.26 10.31
C VAL A 58 9.50 12.53 9.61
N GLU A 59 10.27 12.94 8.61
CA GLU A 59 9.91 14.05 7.74
C GLU A 59 8.61 13.72 6.99
N LEU A 60 7.74 14.72 6.86
CA LEU A 60 6.44 14.55 6.22
C LEU A 60 6.58 14.11 4.75
N SER A 61 7.64 14.54 4.05
CA SER A 61 7.99 14.06 2.71
C SER A 61 8.26 12.55 2.66
N SER A 62 8.90 11.99 3.68
CA SER A 62 9.10 10.54 3.77
C SER A 62 7.80 9.79 4.04
N VAL A 63 6.84 10.41 4.70
CA VAL A 63 5.51 9.84 4.92
C VAL A 63 4.67 9.89 3.64
N ALA A 64 4.76 10.99 2.88
CA ALA A 64 4.04 11.14 1.61
C ALA A 64 4.45 10.08 0.57
N VAL A 65 5.76 9.82 0.42
CA VAL A 65 6.24 8.74 -0.48
C VAL A 65 5.66 7.38 -0.08
N VAL A 66 5.54 7.10 1.21
CA VAL A 66 4.91 5.85 1.67
C VAL A 66 3.42 5.85 1.35
N ALA A 67 2.71 6.95 1.63
CA ALA A 67 1.28 7.08 1.36
C ALA A 67 0.93 6.84 -0.13
N HIS A 68 1.82 7.18 -1.06
CA HIS A 68 1.67 6.83 -2.47
C HIS A 68 1.98 5.36 -2.80
N ALA A 69 2.91 4.73 -2.07
CA ALA A 69 3.42 3.40 -2.40
C ALA A 69 2.35 2.30 -2.35
N GLY A 70 1.46 2.33 -1.36
CA GLY A 70 0.37 1.36 -1.23
C GLY A 70 -0.59 1.39 -2.43
N PRO A 71 -1.25 2.54 -2.72
CA PRO A 71 -2.14 2.67 -3.87
C PRO A 71 -1.48 2.31 -5.19
N LEU A 72 -0.22 2.71 -5.40
CA LEU A 72 0.51 2.40 -6.64
C LEU A 72 0.80 0.91 -6.78
N ALA A 73 1.18 0.23 -5.69
CA ALA A 73 1.38 -1.21 -5.70
C ALA A 73 0.07 -1.98 -5.98
N GLN A 74 -1.04 -1.56 -5.37
CA GLN A 74 -2.37 -2.11 -5.65
C GLN A 74 -2.76 -1.91 -7.12
N ALA A 75 -2.66 -0.68 -7.62
CA ALA A 75 -3.02 -0.36 -8.99
C ALA A 75 -2.19 -1.17 -9.99
N ARG A 76 -0.87 -1.27 -9.77
CA ARG A 76 0.00 -2.08 -10.61
C ARG A 76 -0.42 -3.55 -10.63
N HIS A 77 -0.77 -4.12 -9.47
CA HIS A 77 -1.25 -5.51 -9.43
C HIS A 77 -2.50 -5.71 -10.28
N VAL A 78 -3.50 -4.83 -10.13
CA VAL A 78 -4.72 -4.85 -10.95
C VAL A 78 -4.38 -4.76 -12.43
N LEU A 79 -3.45 -3.87 -12.80
CA LEU A 79 -3.07 -3.69 -14.19
C LEU A 79 -2.33 -4.90 -14.79
N GLU A 80 -1.60 -5.67 -13.96
CA GLU A 80 -0.91 -6.91 -14.37
C GLU A 80 -1.87 -8.10 -14.51
N VAL A 81 -2.90 -8.20 -13.66
CA VAL A 81 -3.83 -9.34 -13.67
C VAL A 81 -5.07 -9.15 -14.54
N THR A 82 -5.46 -7.91 -14.84
CA THR A 82 -6.58 -7.60 -15.73
C THR A 82 -6.05 -7.18 -17.10
N SER A 83 -6.46 -7.90 -18.15
CA SER A 83 -6.00 -7.61 -19.51
C SER A 83 -6.50 -6.25 -20.00
N GLU A 84 -5.74 -5.59 -20.88
CA GLU A 84 -6.16 -4.30 -21.45
C GLU A 84 -7.49 -4.39 -22.20
N ALA A 85 -7.72 -5.48 -22.94
CA ALA A 85 -8.97 -5.70 -23.68
C ALA A 85 -10.19 -5.82 -22.74
N GLU A 86 -10.04 -6.48 -21.60
CA GLU A 86 -11.08 -6.61 -20.57
C GLU A 86 -11.41 -5.25 -19.93
N ARG A 87 -10.39 -4.49 -19.52
CA ARG A 87 -10.61 -3.14 -18.97
C ARG A 87 -11.30 -2.20 -19.96
N LEU A 88 -10.85 -2.20 -21.21
CA LEU A 88 -11.44 -1.36 -22.25
C LEU A 88 -12.88 -1.76 -22.58
N HIS A 89 -13.22 -3.04 -22.50
CA HIS A 89 -14.60 -3.50 -22.65
C HIS A 89 -15.52 -2.91 -21.56
N GLU A 90 -15.00 -2.77 -20.35
CA GLU A 90 -15.69 -2.15 -19.22
C GLU A 90 -15.60 -0.60 -19.21
N GLY A 91 -14.89 -0.01 -20.17
CA GLY A 91 -14.66 1.44 -20.23
C GLY A 91 -13.71 1.96 -19.15
N VAL A 92 -12.90 1.09 -18.54
CA VAL A 92 -11.96 1.42 -17.47
C VAL A 92 -10.57 1.66 -18.05
N THR A 93 -9.99 2.82 -17.80
CA THR A 93 -8.62 3.15 -18.20
C THR A 93 -7.61 2.77 -17.12
N ALA A 94 -6.31 2.75 -17.48
CA ALA A 94 -5.26 2.56 -16.47
C ALA A 94 -5.20 3.71 -15.44
N GLU A 95 -5.65 4.89 -15.83
CA GLU A 95 -5.78 6.04 -14.92
C GLU A 95 -6.92 5.84 -13.93
N ASP A 96 -8.06 5.31 -14.38
CA ASP A 96 -9.20 4.98 -13.51
C ASP A 96 -8.82 3.93 -12.46
N VAL A 97 -8.04 2.91 -12.86
CA VAL A 97 -7.51 1.91 -11.91
C VAL A 97 -6.62 2.56 -10.85
N ARG A 98 -5.73 3.47 -11.25
CA ARG A 98 -4.87 4.20 -10.30
C ARG A 98 -5.70 5.07 -9.38
N LEU A 99 -6.62 5.87 -9.92
CA LEU A 99 -7.50 6.74 -9.14
C LEU A 99 -8.33 5.91 -8.14
N GLY A 100 -8.89 4.79 -8.59
CA GLY A 100 -9.62 3.85 -7.74
C GLY A 100 -8.78 3.35 -6.57
N ALA A 101 -7.50 3.01 -6.77
CA ALA A 101 -6.63 2.57 -5.69
C ALA A 101 -6.40 3.66 -4.63
N TYR A 102 -6.26 4.93 -5.03
CA TYR A 102 -6.16 6.06 -4.09
C TYR A 102 -7.46 6.31 -3.31
N LEU A 103 -8.62 6.04 -3.92
CA LEU A 103 -9.92 6.24 -3.29
C LEU A 103 -10.33 5.07 -2.37
N HIS A 104 -9.89 3.84 -2.67
CA HIS A 104 -10.28 2.63 -1.94
C HIS A 104 -9.26 2.14 -0.90
N GLY A 105 -7.98 2.51 -1.01
CA GLY A 105 -6.88 2.05 -0.14
C GLY A 105 -6.92 2.57 1.31
N GLY A 106 -7.88 3.42 1.65
CA GLY A 106 -8.09 3.99 2.99
C GLY A 106 -7.95 5.51 3.00
N HIS A 107 -8.91 6.18 3.64
CA HIS A 107 -8.93 7.64 3.78
C HIS A 107 -7.63 8.22 4.41
N ASP A 108 -6.89 7.39 5.16
CA ASP A 108 -5.67 7.79 5.86
C ASP A 108 -4.52 8.16 4.88
N ASP A 109 -4.35 7.43 3.77
CA ASP A 109 -3.24 7.66 2.82
C ASP A 109 -3.45 8.96 2.02
N LEU A 110 -4.66 9.16 1.47
CA LEU A 110 -4.99 10.38 0.74
C LEU A 110 -4.92 11.63 1.65
N ALA A 111 -5.37 11.51 2.90
CA ALA A 111 -5.26 12.60 3.86
C ALA A 111 -3.80 13.01 4.13
N LEU A 112 -2.89 12.03 4.26
CA LEU A 112 -1.46 12.28 4.44
C LEU A 112 -0.83 12.94 3.20
N ILE A 113 -1.22 12.52 1.99
CA ILE A 113 -0.76 13.14 0.74
C ILE A 113 -1.20 14.61 0.70
N VAL A 114 -2.49 14.88 0.94
CA VAL A 114 -3.04 16.24 0.96
C VAL A 114 -2.38 17.11 2.03
N GLU A 115 -2.19 16.58 3.23
CA GLU A 115 -1.51 17.29 4.33
C GLU A 115 -0.06 17.64 3.93
N ALA A 116 0.67 16.68 3.35
CA ALA A 116 2.03 16.89 2.88
C ALA A 116 2.08 17.97 1.80
N ARG A 117 1.23 17.89 0.77
CA ARG A 117 1.18 18.91 -0.30
C ARG A 117 0.95 20.29 0.26
N ARG A 118 -0.02 20.43 1.19
CA ARG A 118 -0.31 21.69 1.86
C ARG A 118 0.87 22.21 2.68
N ALA A 119 1.54 21.35 3.43
CA ALA A 119 2.67 21.73 4.26
C ALA A 119 3.88 22.22 3.46
N TYR A 120 4.06 21.70 2.24
CA TYR A 120 5.12 22.11 1.31
C TYR A 120 4.68 23.20 0.33
N GLY A 121 3.43 23.68 0.40
CA GLY A 121 2.90 24.74 -0.46
C GLY A 121 2.74 24.33 -1.92
N LEU A 122 2.54 23.04 -2.21
CA LEU A 122 2.32 22.53 -3.56
C LEU A 122 0.89 22.83 -4.01
N ALA A 123 0.73 23.43 -5.19
CA ALA A 123 -0.58 23.67 -5.80
C ALA A 123 -1.16 22.38 -6.41
N ASP A 124 -2.48 22.30 -6.57
CA ASP A 124 -3.16 21.09 -7.05
C ASP A 124 -2.76 20.67 -8.48
N ASP A 125 -2.33 21.63 -9.30
CA ASP A 125 -1.87 21.42 -10.68
C ASP A 125 -0.39 21.01 -10.80
N GLN A 126 0.36 21.03 -9.69
CA GLN A 126 1.76 20.62 -9.70
C GLN A 126 1.90 19.09 -9.64
N PRO A 127 2.79 18.51 -10.46
CA PRO A 127 3.10 17.09 -10.41
C PRO A 127 3.58 16.69 -9.02
N ASP A 128 3.08 15.56 -8.52
CA ASP A 128 3.45 15.07 -7.21
C ASP A 128 4.78 14.30 -7.30
N LEU A 129 5.87 15.00 -6.98
CA LEU A 129 7.22 14.41 -6.95
C LEU A 129 7.29 13.18 -6.04
N TRP A 130 6.49 13.10 -4.98
CA TRP A 130 6.47 11.94 -4.10
C TRP A 130 5.78 10.74 -4.74
N ALA A 131 4.77 10.97 -5.59
CA ALA A 131 4.17 9.92 -6.39
C ALA A 131 5.16 9.34 -7.40
N GLU A 132 5.97 10.18 -8.07
CA GLU A 132 7.01 9.72 -9.01
C GLU A 132 8.10 8.90 -8.30
N ILE A 133 8.56 9.36 -7.14
CA ILE A 133 9.53 8.63 -6.32
C ILE A 133 8.93 7.30 -5.86
N ALA A 134 7.68 7.29 -5.38
CA ALA A 134 7.00 6.08 -4.94
C ALA A 134 6.83 5.09 -6.09
N GLN A 135 6.46 5.57 -7.29
CA GLN A 135 6.32 4.74 -8.49
C GLN A 135 7.64 4.06 -8.85
N ASP A 136 8.76 4.81 -8.90
CA ASP A 136 10.08 4.24 -9.16
C ASP A 136 10.48 3.18 -8.11
N LEU A 137 10.18 3.42 -6.83
CA LEU A 137 10.45 2.44 -5.77
C LEU A 137 9.59 1.18 -5.91
N VAL A 138 8.29 1.33 -6.20
CA VAL A 138 7.38 0.22 -6.47
C VAL A 138 7.89 -0.59 -7.66
N ASP A 139 8.36 0.09 -8.71
CA ASP A 139 8.81 -0.58 -9.91
C ASP A 139 10.11 -1.35 -9.72
N ARG A 140 11.09 -0.75 -9.04
CA ARG A 140 12.38 -1.39 -8.75
C ARG A 140 12.28 -2.54 -7.76
N HIS A 141 11.29 -2.51 -6.87
CA HIS A 141 11.13 -3.51 -5.80
C HIS A 141 9.91 -4.41 -5.97
N TRP A 142 9.36 -4.49 -7.19
CA TRP A 142 8.14 -5.27 -7.44
C TRP A 142 8.23 -6.72 -6.97
N THR A 143 9.37 -7.39 -7.21
CA THR A 143 9.57 -8.78 -6.74
C THR A 143 9.46 -8.92 -5.22
N ASP A 144 9.97 -7.93 -4.46
CA ASP A 144 9.89 -7.94 -3.00
C ASP A 144 8.46 -7.64 -2.52
N ILE A 145 7.76 -6.71 -3.19
CA ILE A 145 6.35 -6.42 -2.97
C ILE A 145 5.51 -7.68 -3.19
N SER A 146 5.70 -8.39 -4.31
CA SER A 146 4.97 -9.63 -4.61
C SER A 146 5.16 -10.68 -3.53
N ARG A 147 6.41 -10.92 -3.09
CA ARG A 147 6.71 -11.88 -2.01
C ARG A 147 6.00 -11.52 -0.70
N ILE A 148 5.99 -10.25 -0.34
CA ILE A 148 5.32 -9.78 0.88
C ILE A 148 3.80 -9.93 0.76
N ALA A 149 3.22 -9.54 -0.38
CA ALA A 149 1.78 -9.64 -0.63
C ALA A 149 1.31 -11.11 -0.60
N GLU A 150 2.03 -12.01 -1.25
CA GLU A 150 1.75 -13.45 -1.24
C GLU A 150 1.84 -14.03 0.18
N ALA A 151 2.89 -13.70 0.92
CA ALA A 151 3.05 -14.12 2.31
C ALA A 151 1.96 -13.53 3.23
N LEU A 152 1.49 -12.31 2.95
CA LEU A 152 0.35 -11.71 3.65
C LEU A 152 -0.95 -12.46 3.38
N LEU A 153 -1.19 -12.91 2.15
CA LEU A 153 -2.38 -13.70 1.80
C LEU A 153 -2.38 -15.07 2.46
N GLU A 154 -1.20 -15.69 2.57
CA GLU A 154 -1.03 -16.99 3.24
C GLU A 154 -1.17 -16.85 4.76
N HIS A 155 -0.45 -15.92 5.38
CA HIS A 155 -0.33 -15.86 6.83
C HIS A 155 -1.26 -14.84 7.51
N ARG A 156 -1.90 -13.96 6.74
CA ARG A 156 -2.79 -12.85 7.17
C ARG A 156 -2.10 -11.78 8.00
N THR A 157 -0.98 -12.07 8.65
CA THR A 157 -0.20 -11.14 9.45
C THR A 157 1.26 -11.54 9.40
N LEU A 158 2.14 -10.59 9.10
CA LEU A 158 3.58 -10.78 9.13
C LEU A 158 4.18 -9.86 10.19
N THR A 159 5.00 -10.42 11.07
CA THR A 159 5.80 -9.65 12.02
C THR A 159 6.98 -8.99 11.31
N GLY A 160 7.55 -7.95 11.93
CA GLY A 160 8.78 -7.34 11.41
C GLY A 160 9.93 -8.35 11.25
N ALA A 161 9.99 -9.42 12.05
CA ALA A 161 11.00 -10.47 11.90
C ALA A 161 10.79 -11.34 10.67
N GLN A 162 9.54 -11.71 10.39
CA GLN A 162 9.19 -12.46 9.17
C GLN A 162 9.44 -11.63 7.92
N LEU A 163 9.10 -10.34 7.95
CA LEU A 163 9.41 -9.42 6.85
C LEU A 163 10.92 -9.35 6.56
N ARG A 164 11.76 -9.29 7.59
CA ARG A 164 13.24 -9.33 7.41
C ARG A 164 13.73 -10.60 6.75
N ALA A 165 13.12 -11.74 7.05
CA ALA A 165 13.49 -13.01 6.45
C ALA A 165 13.04 -13.12 4.98
N LEU A 166 11.92 -12.48 4.62
CA LEU A 166 11.36 -12.48 3.27
C LEU A 166 12.13 -11.59 2.30
N VAL A 167 12.66 -10.45 2.77
CA VAL A 167 13.33 -9.45 1.91
C VAL A 167 14.71 -9.05 2.49
N PRO A 168 15.70 -9.96 2.47
CA PRO A 168 17.00 -9.76 3.14
C PRO A 168 17.87 -8.65 2.51
N GLY A 169 17.56 -8.22 1.28
CA GLY A 169 18.32 -7.21 0.54
C GLY A 169 17.97 -5.75 0.87
N LEU A 170 16.90 -5.50 1.65
CA LEU A 170 16.48 -4.15 1.98
C LEU A 170 17.27 -3.60 3.18
N PRO A 171 17.62 -2.29 3.19
CA PRO A 171 18.21 -1.64 4.35
C PRO A 171 17.29 -1.81 5.57
N LEU A 172 17.84 -2.04 6.76
CA LEU A 172 17.06 -2.15 7.98
C LEU A 172 17.69 -1.26 9.04
N ALA A 173 16.89 -0.44 9.75
CA ALA A 173 17.40 0.12 11.00
C ALA A 173 17.68 -1.00 11.99
N ARG A 174 18.89 -0.95 12.55
CA ARG A 174 19.26 -1.71 13.74
C ARG A 174 18.52 -1.18 14.96
#